data_AF-A0A0M3T2T1-F1
#
_entry.id   AF-A0A0M3T2T1-F1
#
_cell.length_a   1.000
_cell.length_b   1.000
_cell.length_c   1.000
_cell.angle_alpha   90.00
_cell.angle_beta   90.00
_cell.angle_gamma   90.00
#
_symmetry.space_group_name_H-M   'P 1'
#
loop_
_entity.id
_entity.type
_entity.pdbx_description
1 polymer ?
#
loop_
_entity_poly.entity_id
_entity_poly.type
_entity_poly.pdbx_seq_one_letter_code
_entity_poly.pdbx_strand_id
1 'polypeptide(L)'
;MTSKRILLTIILAPFTAFVIAFAVDNRQMVTLTFNPFKINLEDSIYQAPLFVWLFIFFGLGLLIGSSICWFTQHRYRKALKKSKNELEKLKAMTTK
;
A
#
# COMPACT_ATOMS: atom_id res chain seq x y z
N MET A 1 -24.14 3.33 2.37
CA MET A 1 -22.73 2.88 2.30
C MET A 1 -22.64 1.79 1.24
N THR A 2 -21.70 1.87 0.30
CA THR A 2 -21.55 0.84 -0.75
C THR A 2 -21.18 -0.50 -0.11
N SER A 3 -21.77 -1.63 -0.54
CA SER A 3 -21.58 -2.96 0.06
C SER A 3 -20.10 -3.36 0.20
N LYS A 4 -19.25 -2.85 -0.70
CA LYS A 4 -17.79 -2.99 -0.64
C LYS A 4 -17.18 -2.42 0.64
N ARG A 5 -17.67 -1.27 1.12
CA ARG A 5 -17.18 -0.65 2.36
C ARG A 5 -17.55 -1.46 3.60
N ILE A 6 -18.75 -2.04 3.62
CA ILE A 6 -19.21 -2.88 4.74
C ILE A 6 -18.37 -4.15 4.82
N LEU A 7 -18.16 -4.85 3.70
CA LEU A 7 -17.28 -6.02 3.64
C LEU A 7 -15.85 -5.68 4.07
N LEU A 8 -15.31 -4.54 3.60
CA LEU A 8 -13.99 -4.07 4.01
C LEU A 8 -13.91 -3.84 5.52
N THR A 9 -14.91 -3.19 6.12
CA THR A 9 -14.94 -2.96 7.57
C THR A 9 -15.03 -4.27 8.35
N ILE A 10 -15.82 -5.24 7.89
CA ILE A 10 -15.95 -6.55 8.53
C ILE A 10 -14.64 -7.33 8.49
N ILE A 11 -13.83 -7.19 7.44
CA ILE A 11 -12.53 -7.86 7.33
C ILE A 11 -11.46 -7.09 8.11
N LEU A 12 -11.47 -5.75 8.01
CA LEU A 12 -10.43 -4.91 8.57
C LEU A 12 -10.52 -4.81 10.10
N ALA A 13 -11.73 -4.74 10.66
CA ALA A 13 -11.92 -4.65 12.11
C ALA A 13 -11.29 -5.82 12.89
N PRO A 14 -11.58 -7.11 12.59
CA PRO A 14 -10.95 -8.23 13.28
C PRO A 14 -9.45 -8.33 12.99
N PHE A 15 -9.02 -7.98 11.76
CA PHE A 15 -7.60 -7.93 11.43
C PHE A 15 -6.85 -6.91 12.29
N THR A 16 -7.40 -5.70 12.46
CA THR A 16 -6.82 -4.67 13.33
C THR A 16 -6.80 -5.11 14.78
N ALA A 17 -7.89 -5.71 15.29
CA ALA A 17 -7.93 -6.24 16.65
C ALA A 17 -6.86 -7.32 16.89
N PHE A 18 -6.68 -8.24 15.93
CA PHE A 18 -5.64 -9.27 15.98
C PHE A 18 -4.23 -8.67 16.03
N VAL A 19 -3.93 -7.69 15.18
CA VAL A 19 -2.61 -7.03 15.18
C VAL A 19 -2.34 -6.34 16.51
N ILE A 20 -3.34 -5.67 17.10
CA ILE A 20 -3.20 -5.02 18.42
C ILE A 20 -2.96 -6.06 19.51
N ALA A 21 -3.76 -7.12 19.57
CA ALA A 21 -3.60 -8.18 20.58
C ALA A 21 -2.21 -8.84 20.47
N PHE A 22 -1.80 -9.19 19.25
CA PHE A 22 -0.46 -9.73 18.99
C PHE A 22 0.64 -8.75 19.43
N ALA A 23 0.49 -7.45 19.16
CA ALA A 23 1.45 -6.43 19.58
C ALA A 23 1.53 -6.26 21.10
N VAL A 24 0.40 -6.37 21.79
CA VAL A 24 0.30 -6.23 23.25
C VAL A 24 1.00 -7.38 23.96
N ASP A 25 0.86 -8.60 23.45
CA ASP A 25 1.52 -9.78 24.02
C ASP A 25 3.01 -9.84 23.63
N ASN A 26 3.34 -9.40 22.40
CA ASN A 26 4.70 -9.42 21.87
C ASN A 26 5.43 -8.08 22.06
N ARG A 27 5.53 -7.62 23.31
CA ARG A 27 6.30 -6.42 23.71
C ARG A 27 7.80 -6.68 23.93
N GLN A 28 8.22 -7.92 23.78
CA GLN A 28 9.62 -8.32 23.87
C GLN A 28 10.49 -7.56 22.86
N MET A 29 11.67 -7.13 23.31
CA MET A 29 12.66 -6.49 22.44
C MET A 29 13.21 -7.52 21.46
N VAL A 30 13.03 -7.27 20.16
CA VAL A 30 13.53 -8.11 19.09
C VAL A 30 14.60 -7.36 18.33
N THR A 31 15.76 -7.99 18.22
CA THR A 31 16.89 -7.49 17.44
C THR A 31 16.64 -7.69 15.96
N LEU A 32 16.57 -6.59 15.22
CA LEU A 32 16.60 -6.58 13.76
C LEU A 32 18.01 -6.25 13.30
N THR A 33 18.65 -7.23 12.67
CA THR A 33 19.93 -7.04 11.98
C THR A 33 19.66 -6.78 10.51
N PHE A 34 19.89 -5.56 10.04
CA PHE A 34 19.60 -5.17 8.66
C PHE A 34 20.90 -5.15 7.84
N ASN A 35 21.20 -6.24 7.12
CA ASN A 35 22.42 -6.36 6.32
C ASN A 35 22.09 -6.65 4.84
N PRO A 36 21.72 -5.62 4.05
CA PRO A 36 21.30 -5.80 2.65
C PRO A 36 22.47 -6.10 1.70
N PHE A 37 23.70 -5.69 2.04
CA PHE A 37 24.91 -5.93 1.25
C PHE A 37 26.09 -6.03 2.22
N LYS A 38 26.62 -7.24 2.44
CA LYS A 38 27.69 -7.49 3.43
C LYS A 38 29.00 -6.78 3.03
N ILE A 39 29.18 -5.56 3.51
CA ILE A 39 30.46 -4.84 3.54
C ILE A 39 30.64 -4.36 4.98
N ASN A 40 31.09 -5.28 5.84
CA ASN A 40 31.64 -5.07 7.19
C ASN A 40 31.16 -3.82 7.94
N LEU A 41 29.97 -3.88 8.55
CA LEU A 41 29.59 -2.95 9.62
C LEU A 41 28.83 -3.75 10.68
N GLU A 42 29.40 -3.84 11.88
CA GLU A 42 28.77 -4.38 13.10
C GLU A 42 27.60 -3.50 13.60
N ASP A 43 27.34 -2.36 12.93
CA ASP A 43 26.54 -1.26 13.47
C ASP A 43 25.07 -1.18 12.98
N SER A 44 24.58 -2.17 12.22
CA SER A 44 23.17 -2.17 11.76
C SER A 44 22.28 -3.12 12.56
N ILE A 45 22.42 -3.05 13.89
CA ILE A 45 21.65 -3.80 14.86
C ILE A 45 20.68 -2.84 15.54
N TYR A 46 19.39 -3.01 15.27
CA TYR A 46 18.34 -2.20 15.88
C TYR A 46 17.50 -3.05 16.80
N GLN A 47 17.27 -2.59 18.02
CA GLN A 47 16.41 -3.27 18.98
C GLN A 47 15.13 -2.47 19.15
N ALA A 48 14.01 -3.12 18.87
CA ALA A 48 12.69 -2.57 19.12
C ALA A 48 11.71 -3.72 19.36
N PRO A 49 10.56 -3.47 20.01
CA PRO A 49 9.52 -4.48 20.11
C PRO A 49 9.06 -4.99 18.74
N LEU A 50 8.69 -6.26 18.65
CA LEU A 50 8.31 -6.93 17.38
C LEU A 50 7.24 -6.16 16.58
N PHE A 51 6.26 -5.57 17.28
CA PHE A 51 5.18 -4.84 16.63
C PHE A 51 5.70 -3.61 15.85
N VAL A 52 6.77 -2.96 16.31
CA VAL A 52 7.36 -1.79 15.61
C VAL A 52 7.85 -2.21 14.24
N TRP A 53 8.61 -3.31 14.18
CA TRP A 53 9.10 -3.86 12.92
C TRP A 53 7.95 -4.26 11.99
N LEU A 54 6.94 -4.96 12.52
CA LEU A 54 5.75 -5.33 11.74
C LEU A 54 5.07 -4.12 11.10
N PHE A 55 4.84 -3.04 11.86
CA PHE A 55 4.21 -1.83 11.33
C PHE A 55 5.08 -1.13 10.29
N ILE A 56 6.40 -1.08 10.47
CA ILE A 56 7.31 -0.48 9.49
C ILE A 56 7.25 -1.26 8.17
N PHE A 57 7.43 -2.57 8.18
CA PHE A 57 7.40 -3.39 6.97
C PHE A 57 6.02 -3.39 6.30
N PHE A 58 4.95 -3.45 7.09
CA PHE A 58 3.58 -3.35 6.59
C PHE A 58 3.33 -1.98 5.95
N GLY A 59 3.74 -0.90 6.61
CA GLY A 59 3.65 0.47 6.09
C GLY A 59 4.42 0.66 4.79
N LEU A 60 5.65 0.15 4.71
CA LEU A 60 6.44 0.15 3.47
C LEU A 60 5.74 -0.61 2.35
N GLY A 61 5.18 -1.79 2.65
CA GLY A 61 4.38 -2.58 1.69
C GLY A 61 3.17 -1.80 1.17
N LEU A 62 2.43 -1.11 2.05
CA LEU A 62 1.30 -0.26 1.66
C LEU A 62 1.74 0.92 0.79
N LEU A 63 2.85 1.58 1.12
CA LEU A 63 3.38 2.70 0.35
C LEU A 63 3.83 2.26 -1.04
N ILE A 64 4.55 1.15 -1.15
CA ILE A 64 4.98 0.58 -2.42
C ILE A 64 3.77 0.16 -3.25
N GLY A 65 2.83 -0.60 -2.67
CA GLY A 65 1.62 -1.04 -3.36
C GLY A 65 0.76 0.13 -3.85
N SER A 66 0.58 1.15 -3.01
CA SER A 66 -0.14 2.38 -3.38
C SER A 66 0.57 3.15 -4.48
N SER A 67 1.90 3.24 -4.42
CA SER A 67 2.71 3.91 -5.44
C SER A 67 2.57 3.21 -6.79
N ILE A 68 2.73 1.88 -6.83
CA ILE A 68 2.56 1.08 -8.05
C ILE A 68 1.17 1.31 -8.64
N CYS A 69 0.12 1.22 -7.81
CA CYS A 69 -1.26 1.46 -8.25
C CYS A 69 -1.40 2.85 -8.88
N TRP A 70 -0.85 3.89 -8.25
CA TRP A 70 -0.86 5.25 -8.78
C TRP A 70 -0.19 5.32 -10.16
N PHE A 71 1.02 4.78 -10.30
CA PHE A 71 1.76 4.79 -11.56
C PHE A 71 0.98 4.08 -12.68
N THR A 72 0.42 2.91 -12.40
CA THR A 72 -0.41 2.17 -13.36
C THR A 72 -1.64 2.97 -13.75
N GLN A 73 -2.36 3.55 -12.78
CA GLN A 73 -3.61 4.27 -13.01
C GLN A 73 -3.40 5.64 -13.68
N HIS A 74 -2.23 6.28 -13.50
CA HIS A 74 -1.90 7.56 -14.13
C HIS A 74 -1.89 7.46 -15.67
N ARG A 75 -1.42 6.35 -16.23
CA ARG A 75 -1.40 6.11 -17.69
C ARG A 75 -2.81 6.06 -18.29
N TYR A 76 -3.75 5.41 -17.62
CA TYR A 76 -5.14 5.29 -18.08
C TYR A 76 -5.89 6.63 -18.05
N ARG A 77 -5.56 7.53 -17.11
CA ARG A 77 -6.18 8.86 -17.05
C ARG A 77 -5.89 9.70 -18.29
N LYS A 78 -4.68 9.60 -18.88
CA LYS A 78 -4.33 10.29 -20.13
C LYS A 78 -5.02 9.68 -21.35
N ALA A 79 -5.09 8.35 -21.42
CA ALA A 79 -5.76 7.64 -22.51
C ALA A 79 -7.26 7.96 -22.58
N LEU A 80 -7.93 8.06 -21.42
CA LEU A 80 -9.35 8.39 -21.34
C LEU A 80 -9.66 9.78 -21.91
N LYS A 81 -8.80 10.77 -21.66
CA LYS A 81 -8.95 12.13 -22.19
C LYS A 81 -8.78 12.15 -23.71
N LYS A 82 -7.82 11.40 -24.25
CA LYS A 82 -7.60 11.30 -25.70
C LYS A 82 -8.80 10.64 -26.41
N SER A 83 -9.28 9.52 -25.87
CA SER A 83 -10.43 8.80 -26.43
C SER A 83 -11.73 9.62 -26.37
N LYS A 84 -11.94 10.41 -25.31
CA LYS A 84 -13.06 11.38 -25.25
C LYS A 84 -12.99 12.43 -26.36
N ASN A 85 -11.82 13.02 -26.60
CA ASN A 85 -11.65 14.02 -27.65
C ASN A 85 -11.89 13.45 -29.05
N GLU A 86 -11.48 12.21 -29.30
CA GLU A 86 -11.72 11.51 -30.57
C GLU A 86 -13.21 11.24 -30.80
N LEU A 87 -13.94 10.82 -29.76
CA LEU A 87 -15.40 10.64 -29.81
C LEU A 87 -16.15 11.94 -30.09
N GLU A 88 -15.74 13.07 -29.49
CA GLU A 88 -16.35 14.37 -29.76
C GLU A 88 -16.13 14.81 -31.21
N LYS A 89 -14.92 14.61 -31.76
CA LYS A 89 -14.63 14.90 -33.17
C LYS A 89 -15.47 14.06 -34.13
N LEU A 90 -15.61 12.77 -33.85
CA LEU A 90 -16.44 11.85 -34.64
C LEU A 90 -17.90 12.31 -34.63
N LYS A 91 -18.47 12.62 -33.47
CA LYS A 91 -19.86 13.11 -33.34
C LYS A 91 -20.09 14.42 -34.11
N ALA A 92 -19.13 15.33 -34.09
CA ALA A 92 -19.20 16.59 -34.82
C ALA A 92 -19.19 16.38 -36.36
N MET A 93 -18.52 15.34 -36.84
CA MET A 93 -18.52 14.98 -38.27
C MET A 93 -19.80 14.27 -38.72
N THR A 94 -20.45 13.47 -37.87
CA THR A 94 -21.67 12.73 -38.25
C THR A 94 -22.95 13.57 -38.18
N THR A 95 -22.90 14.76 -37.56
CA THR A 95 -24.06 15.66 -37.38
C THR A 95 -24.20 16.69 -38.52
N LYS A 96 -23.40 16.57 -39.58
CA LYS A 96 -23.43 17.45 -40.77
C LYS A 96 -23.91 16.67 -41.98
#